data_AF-A0A3S1BGX9-F1
#
_entry.id   AF-A0A3S1BGX9-F1
#
_cell.length_a   1.000
_cell.length_b   1.000
_cell.length_c   1.000
_cell.angle_alpha   90.00
_cell.angle_beta   90.00
_cell.angle_gamma   90.00
#
_symmetry.space_group_name_H-M   'P 1'
#
loop_
_entity.id
_entity.type
_entity.pdbx_description
1 polymer ?
#
loop_
_entity_poly.entity_id
_entity_poly.type
_entity_poly.pdbx_seq_one_letter_code
_entity_poly.pdbx_strand_id
1 'polypeptide(L)'
;QQIINAVRNTQYTAGGTNTDTALKYATDTSFTPANGMRPNAAQIAIVITDGQSQNAGATAAEAKRLRDKGITVFSIGVGGGAKMAELNAIATDPDNTHVFVVTDFDSLNQIKGSLQQRTCNVKPTMVAATPTQKLCGGQADIVFLLDKSGSVGQPNFDKMLTFVRNVARDFNIGPNDVQIGVDTFSTGFDHEFKLNTHRDKASLQAAVSGVSYTGGGTNTGDAIKFMRQQSFTANSGHRPNVPKVAIVITDGQSNNKALASSEAQKARDAGITMLAIGIGSGVDDAELNSIATDPDSQNVYKASTFDALTGLQGYIAAKACDNAAPQPSANPAPAQTCGSKADIVFLIDSSGSVGPNNFQLLLNFINTLVKDLDIGQNKIRVGVEKFSSRPYNEFNLNRYDNKTALMAAVS
;
A
#
# COMPACT_ATOMS: atom_id res chain seq x y z
N GLN A 1 -5.99 33.55 -9.61
CA GLN A 1 -7.30 33.77 -8.96
C GLN A 1 -8.46 33.07 -9.71
N GLN A 2 -8.30 31.84 -10.23
CA GLN A 2 -9.19 31.26 -11.26
C GLN A 2 -9.39 29.73 -11.12
N ILE A 3 -9.47 29.17 -9.89
CA ILE A 3 -10.22 27.91 -9.60
C ILE A 3 -11.30 28.27 -8.59
N ILE A 4 -11.90 29.42 -8.85
CA ILE A 4 -12.75 30.08 -7.90
C ILE A 4 -14.16 29.56 -8.10
N ASN A 5 -14.64 29.25 -9.32
CA ASN A 5 -16.07 29.02 -9.57
C ASN A 5 -16.58 27.59 -9.83
N ALA A 6 -15.88 26.56 -10.35
CA ALA A 6 -16.48 25.19 -10.34
C ALA A 6 -16.37 24.58 -8.96
N VAL A 7 -15.34 24.99 -8.22
CA VAL A 7 -15.14 24.65 -6.83
C VAL A 7 -15.98 25.58 -5.92
N ARG A 8 -16.26 26.88 -6.22
CA ARG A 8 -17.30 27.66 -5.50
C ARG A 8 -18.75 27.36 -5.90
N ASN A 9 -19.01 26.90 -7.12
CA ASN A 9 -20.35 26.46 -7.56
C ASN A 9 -20.70 25.12 -6.95
N THR A 10 -19.71 24.37 -6.46
CA THR A 10 -19.90 23.36 -5.44
C THR A 10 -20.53 24.03 -4.23
N GLN A 11 -21.85 24.06 -4.18
CA GLN A 11 -22.57 24.71 -3.10
C GLN A 11 -22.29 23.95 -1.82
N TYR A 12 -21.91 24.64 -0.75
CA TYR A 12 -21.85 24.04 0.57
C TYR A 12 -23.19 23.34 0.87
N THR A 13 -23.13 22.07 1.26
CA THR A 13 -24.34 21.28 1.54
C THR A 13 -24.23 20.67 2.92
N ALA A 14 -24.71 21.40 3.92
CA ALA A 14 -24.72 20.95 5.31
C ALA A 14 -25.35 19.56 5.45
N GLY A 15 -24.75 18.74 6.30
CA GLY A 15 -25.17 17.36 6.52
C GLY A 15 -24.20 16.64 7.46
N GLY A 16 -24.35 15.32 7.55
CA GLY A 16 -23.41 14.45 8.24
C GLY A 16 -22.06 14.33 7.54
N THR A 17 -21.14 13.59 8.14
CA THR A 17 -19.84 13.23 7.55
C THR A 17 -19.88 11.76 7.15
N ASN A 18 -20.33 11.44 5.93
CA ASN A 18 -20.47 10.06 5.45
C ASN A 18 -19.33 9.70 4.48
N THR A 19 -18.10 9.66 5.03
CA THR A 19 -16.87 9.36 4.27
C THR A 19 -16.92 7.99 3.60
N ASP A 20 -17.59 7.02 4.21
CA ASP A 20 -17.85 5.69 3.66
C ASP A 20 -18.62 5.76 2.33
N THR A 21 -19.67 6.57 2.26
CA THR A 21 -20.46 6.72 1.04
C THR A 21 -19.70 7.43 -0.08
N ALA A 22 -18.81 8.36 0.28
CA ALA A 22 -17.93 9.03 -0.67
C ALA A 22 -16.89 8.06 -1.25
N LEU A 23 -16.22 7.29 -0.40
CA LEU A 23 -15.27 6.25 -0.84
C LEU A 23 -15.96 5.20 -1.70
N LYS A 24 -17.20 4.83 -1.37
CA LYS A 24 -18.03 3.96 -2.18
C LYS A 24 -18.31 4.54 -3.56
N TYR A 25 -18.74 5.80 -3.62
CA TYR A 25 -19.02 6.48 -4.88
C TYR A 25 -17.76 6.65 -5.73
N ALA A 26 -16.64 7.02 -5.12
CA ALA A 26 -15.35 7.07 -5.80
C ALA A 26 -14.99 5.73 -6.44
N THR A 27 -15.16 4.64 -5.67
CA THR A 27 -14.86 3.28 -6.14
C THR A 27 -15.79 2.83 -7.27
N ASP A 28 -17.08 3.14 -7.19
CA ASP A 28 -18.09 2.63 -8.14
C ASP A 28 -18.31 3.54 -9.34
N THR A 29 -17.95 4.81 -9.22
CA THR A 29 -18.30 5.85 -10.21
C THR A 29 -17.07 6.65 -10.62
N SER A 30 -16.43 7.40 -9.71
CA SER A 30 -15.37 8.36 -10.07
C SER A 30 -14.18 7.67 -10.75
N PHE A 31 -13.75 6.52 -10.21
CA PHE A 31 -12.68 5.69 -10.78
C PHE A 31 -13.23 4.60 -11.70
N THR A 32 -13.84 5.03 -12.81
CA THR A 32 -14.28 4.12 -13.89
C THR A 32 -13.84 4.63 -15.26
N PRO A 33 -13.60 3.74 -16.26
CA PRO A 33 -13.24 4.18 -17.60
C PRO A 33 -14.30 5.10 -18.23
N ALA A 34 -15.58 4.86 -17.92
CA ALA A 34 -16.70 5.70 -18.37
C ALA A 34 -16.58 7.15 -17.88
N ASN A 35 -16.04 7.35 -16.67
CA ASN A 35 -15.82 8.67 -16.08
C ASN A 35 -14.39 9.19 -16.25
N GLY A 36 -13.60 8.58 -17.13
CA GLY A 36 -12.31 9.10 -17.58
C GLY A 36 -11.08 8.50 -16.93
N MET A 37 -11.25 7.47 -16.09
CA MET A 37 -10.14 6.68 -15.52
C MET A 37 -9.34 6.00 -16.63
N ARG A 38 -8.01 6.08 -16.54
CA ARG A 38 -7.06 5.49 -17.49
C ARG A 38 -6.27 4.37 -16.80
N PRO A 39 -6.42 3.11 -17.24
CA PRO A 39 -5.68 1.97 -16.67
C PRO A 39 -4.14 2.10 -16.69
N ASN A 40 -3.58 2.97 -17.54
CA ASN A 40 -2.15 3.23 -17.65
C ASN A 40 -1.70 4.54 -17.00
N ALA A 41 -2.54 5.16 -16.16
CA ALA A 41 -2.21 6.34 -15.37
C ALA A 41 -2.17 5.97 -13.88
N ALA A 42 -1.37 6.70 -13.10
CA ALA A 42 -1.46 6.63 -11.64
C ALA A 42 -2.88 7.02 -11.20
N GLN A 43 -3.48 6.25 -10.30
CA GLN A 43 -4.83 6.50 -9.79
C GLN A 43 -4.73 6.98 -8.34
N ILE A 44 -5.17 8.21 -8.09
CA ILE A 44 -4.94 8.90 -6.80
C ILE A 44 -6.26 9.46 -6.27
N ALA A 45 -6.65 9.04 -5.07
CA ALA A 45 -7.73 9.67 -4.31
C ALA A 45 -7.13 10.55 -3.20
N ILE A 46 -7.64 11.78 -3.04
CA ILE A 46 -7.25 12.68 -1.95
C ILE A 46 -8.52 13.00 -1.15
N VAL A 47 -8.61 12.46 0.06
CA VAL A 47 -9.75 12.63 0.97
C VAL A 47 -9.43 13.75 1.95
N ILE A 48 -10.28 14.77 2.03
CA ILE A 48 -10.13 15.90 2.97
C ILE A 48 -11.37 15.96 3.87
N THR A 49 -11.19 15.81 5.18
CA THR A 49 -12.27 15.77 6.18
C THR A 49 -11.88 16.50 7.47
N ASP A 50 -12.85 17.11 8.15
CA ASP A 50 -12.65 17.74 9.47
C ASP A 50 -13.24 16.95 10.64
N GLY A 51 -13.95 15.86 10.33
CA GLY A 51 -14.71 15.07 11.30
C GLY A 51 -14.54 13.57 11.14
N GLN A 52 -14.95 12.85 12.19
CA GLN A 52 -15.11 11.40 12.16
C GLN A 52 -16.30 11.02 11.26
N SER A 53 -16.17 9.98 10.45
CA SER A 53 -17.31 9.45 9.72
C SER A 53 -18.39 8.96 10.69
N GLN A 54 -19.65 9.11 10.29
CA GLN A 54 -20.78 8.54 11.02
C GLN A 54 -20.73 7.00 11.07
N ASN A 55 -19.96 6.36 10.17
CA ASN A 55 -19.76 4.92 10.14
C ASN A 55 -18.29 4.54 9.86
N ALA A 56 -17.44 4.66 10.87
CA ALA A 56 -16.00 4.37 10.75
C ALA A 56 -15.69 2.93 10.25
N GLY A 57 -16.52 1.94 10.60
CA GLY A 57 -16.34 0.56 10.13
C GLY A 57 -16.58 0.42 8.62
N ALA A 58 -17.64 1.04 8.10
CA ALA A 58 -17.89 1.09 6.66
C ALA A 58 -16.85 1.95 5.93
N THR A 59 -16.37 3.04 6.55
CA THR A 59 -15.30 3.88 5.99
C THR A 59 -14.06 3.05 5.69
N ALA A 60 -13.60 2.25 6.66
CA ALA A 60 -12.44 1.38 6.48
C ALA A 60 -12.65 0.34 5.38
N ALA A 61 -13.84 -0.27 5.31
CA ALA A 61 -14.17 -1.26 4.29
C ALA A 61 -14.19 -0.68 2.87
N GLU A 62 -14.80 0.50 2.68
CA GLU A 62 -14.86 1.16 1.37
C GLU A 62 -13.51 1.77 0.97
N ALA A 63 -12.73 2.30 1.92
CA ALA A 63 -11.36 2.72 1.66
C ALA A 63 -10.50 1.55 1.19
N LYS A 64 -10.60 0.41 1.89
CA LYS A 64 -9.93 -0.83 1.48
C LYS A 64 -10.35 -1.24 0.07
N ARG A 65 -11.65 -1.19 -0.24
CA ARG A 65 -12.16 -1.54 -1.59
C ARG A 65 -11.59 -0.62 -2.68
N LEU A 66 -11.42 0.67 -2.38
CA LEU A 66 -10.78 1.64 -3.27
C LEU A 66 -9.29 1.29 -3.46
N ARG A 67 -8.56 1.03 -2.37
CA ARG A 67 -7.15 0.59 -2.39
C ARG A 67 -6.96 -0.74 -3.12
N ASP A 68 -7.91 -1.66 -2.98
CA ASP A 68 -7.91 -2.97 -3.63
C ASP A 68 -8.01 -2.87 -5.16
N LYS A 69 -8.58 -1.78 -5.68
CA LYS A 69 -8.56 -1.45 -7.12
C LYS A 69 -7.25 -0.82 -7.60
N GLY A 70 -6.24 -0.73 -6.75
CA GLY A 70 -4.94 -0.15 -7.10
C GLY A 70 -4.91 1.37 -7.10
N ILE A 71 -5.84 2.01 -6.39
CA ILE A 71 -5.94 3.46 -6.22
C ILE A 71 -5.18 3.84 -4.94
N THR A 72 -4.21 4.74 -5.03
CA THR A 72 -3.50 5.27 -3.87
C THR A 72 -4.35 6.34 -3.19
N VAL A 73 -4.60 6.20 -1.90
CA VAL A 73 -5.47 7.10 -1.13
C VAL A 73 -4.61 7.92 -0.16
N PHE A 74 -4.71 9.24 -0.25
CA PHE A 74 -4.19 10.17 0.73
C PHE A 74 -5.35 10.67 1.60
N SER A 75 -5.18 10.67 2.92
CA SER A 75 -6.17 11.24 3.85
C SER A 75 -5.61 12.50 4.51
N ILE A 76 -6.44 13.54 4.57
CA ILE A 76 -6.11 14.84 5.13
C ILE A 76 -7.15 15.17 6.19
N GLY A 77 -6.73 15.10 7.46
CA GLY A 77 -7.52 15.54 8.60
C GLY A 77 -7.29 17.02 8.88
N VAL A 78 -8.37 17.77 9.05
CA VAL A 78 -8.31 19.20 9.38
C VAL A 78 -8.93 19.45 10.75
N GLY A 79 -8.20 20.12 11.64
CA GLY A 79 -8.67 20.38 13.00
C GLY A 79 -8.59 19.18 13.94
N GLY A 80 -9.33 19.26 15.04
CA GLY A 80 -9.33 18.23 16.09
C GLY A 80 -10.44 17.18 15.97
N GLY A 81 -11.32 17.28 14.97
CA GLY A 81 -12.50 16.42 14.84
C GLY A 81 -12.24 15.08 14.14
N ALA A 82 -11.22 15.01 13.28
CA ALA A 82 -10.85 13.77 12.58
C ALA A 82 -10.06 12.83 13.51
N LYS A 83 -10.48 11.56 13.60
CA LYS A 83 -9.76 10.55 14.39
C LYS A 83 -8.61 9.97 13.59
N MET A 84 -7.41 10.00 14.16
CA MET A 84 -6.21 9.45 13.50
C MET A 84 -6.40 8.00 13.05
N ALA A 85 -7.01 7.15 13.89
CA ALA A 85 -7.27 5.76 13.52
C ALA A 85 -8.15 5.61 12.26
N GLU A 86 -9.08 6.53 12.04
CA GLU A 86 -9.92 6.52 10.84
C GLU A 86 -9.15 7.07 9.62
N LEU A 87 -8.38 8.15 9.79
CA LEU A 87 -7.53 8.68 8.71
C LEU A 87 -6.53 7.65 8.22
N ASN A 88 -5.91 6.91 9.15
CA ASN A 88 -5.01 5.81 8.86
C ASN A 88 -5.76 4.67 8.14
N ALA A 89 -6.96 4.32 8.60
CA ALA A 89 -7.79 3.32 7.93
C ALA A 89 -8.23 3.73 6.51
N ILE A 90 -8.27 5.03 6.19
CA ILE A 90 -8.58 5.56 4.85
C ILE A 90 -7.35 5.54 3.93
N ALA A 91 -6.21 6.02 4.42
CA ALA A 91 -5.00 6.20 3.62
C ALA A 91 -4.39 4.87 3.16
N THR A 92 -3.57 4.91 2.11
CA THR A 92 -2.70 3.79 1.73
C THR A 92 -1.47 3.78 2.63
N ASP A 93 -1.01 2.61 3.12
CA ASP A 93 0.23 2.59 3.89
C ASP A 93 1.47 3.00 3.07
N PRO A 94 2.53 3.48 3.75
CA PRO A 94 2.56 3.72 5.19
C PRO A 94 1.87 5.05 5.56
N ASP A 95 1.13 5.04 6.67
CA ASP A 95 0.41 6.20 7.23
C ASP A 95 1.26 7.47 7.32
N ASN A 96 2.52 7.34 7.75
CA ASN A 96 3.47 8.46 7.86
C ASN A 96 3.78 9.16 6.52
N THR A 97 3.32 8.58 5.41
CA THR A 97 3.43 9.15 4.07
C THR A 97 2.11 9.49 3.40
N HIS A 98 0.99 8.89 3.79
CA HIS A 98 -0.29 9.14 3.12
C HIS A 98 -1.35 9.81 4.01
N VAL A 99 -1.07 9.95 5.31
CA VAL A 99 -1.89 10.70 6.25
C VAL A 99 -1.27 12.06 6.51
N PHE A 100 -2.06 13.11 6.36
CA PHE A 100 -1.71 14.46 6.73
C PHE A 100 -2.71 15.00 7.75
N VAL A 101 -2.22 15.73 8.74
CA VAL A 101 -3.08 16.42 9.70
C VAL A 101 -2.62 17.86 9.81
N VAL A 102 -3.58 18.79 9.75
CA VAL A 102 -3.36 20.22 9.95
C VAL A 102 -4.29 20.73 11.05
N THR A 103 -3.87 21.78 11.75
CA THR A 103 -4.61 22.33 12.90
C THR A 103 -5.91 23.02 12.53
N ASP A 104 -6.01 23.52 11.31
CA ASP A 104 -7.14 24.30 10.80
C ASP A 104 -7.08 24.36 9.26
N PHE A 105 -8.13 24.89 8.64
CA PHE A 105 -8.24 24.99 7.19
C PHE A 105 -7.26 26.00 6.58
N ASP A 106 -6.85 27.03 7.32
CA ASP A 106 -5.84 27.99 6.86
C ASP A 106 -4.46 27.32 6.71
N SER A 107 -4.19 26.32 7.53
CA SER A 107 -2.94 25.56 7.57
C SER A 107 -2.82 24.50 6.47
N LEU A 108 -3.87 24.25 5.67
CA LEU A 108 -3.81 23.31 4.54
C LEU A 108 -2.67 23.62 3.57
N ASN A 109 -2.33 24.90 3.37
CA ASN A 109 -1.22 25.27 2.47
C ASN A 109 0.16 24.79 2.97
N GLN A 110 0.31 24.47 4.26
CA GLN A 110 1.57 23.98 4.82
C GLN A 110 1.94 22.58 4.30
N ILE A 111 0.94 21.74 4.00
CA ILE A 111 1.16 20.37 3.50
C ILE A 111 1.28 20.30 1.99
N LYS A 112 1.05 21.40 1.27
CA LYS A 112 0.99 21.47 -0.20
C LYS A 112 2.20 20.81 -0.86
N GLY A 113 3.42 21.23 -0.49
CA GLY A 113 4.65 20.74 -1.12
C GLY A 113 4.87 19.24 -0.88
N SER A 114 4.65 18.79 0.35
CA SER A 114 4.77 17.37 0.72
C SER A 114 3.72 16.51 0.01
N LEU A 115 2.46 16.96 -0.04
CA LEU A 115 1.40 16.24 -0.74
C LEU A 115 1.68 16.16 -2.25
N GLN A 116 2.12 17.26 -2.87
CA GLN A 116 2.53 17.26 -4.28
C GLN A 116 3.66 16.27 -4.53
N GLN A 117 4.74 16.32 -3.74
CA GLN A 117 5.87 15.42 -3.89
C GLN A 117 5.45 13.95 -3.79
N ARG A 118 4.60 13.59 -2.83
CA ARG A 118 4.19 12.21 -2.62
C ARG A 118 3.21 11.72 -3.69
N THR A 119 2.25 12.54 -4.10
CA THR A 119 1.34 12.22 -5.22
C THR A 119 2.11 12.06 -6.54
N CYS A 120 3.19 12.83 -6.75
CA CYS A 120 4.08 12.69 -7.91
C CYS A 120 4.83 11.36 -7.97
N ASN A 121 5.03 10.69 -6.83
CA ASN A 121 5.74 9.42 -6.75
C ASN A 121 4.82 8.20 -6.95
N VAL A 122 3.50 8.42 -7.04
CA VAL A 122 2.54 7.34 -7.30
C VAL A 122 2.72 6.83 -8.72
N LYS A 123 2.90 5.52 -8.86
CA LYS A 123 3.07 4.84 -10.16
C LYS A 123 1.74 4.22 -10.61
N PRO A 124 1.49 4.10 -11.92
CA PRO A 124 0.34 3.34 -12.43
C PRO A 124 0.37 1.90 -11.91
N THR A 125 -0.70 1.47 -11.26
CA THR A 125 -0.93 0.06 -10.93
C THR A 125 -1.31 -0.64 -12.23
N MET A 126 -0.33 -1.20 -12.95
CA MET A 126 -0.62 -1.97 -14.15
C MET A 126 -1.46 -3.18 -13.75
N VAL A 127 -2.69 -3.28 -14.28
CA VAL A 127 -3.49 -4.51 -14.21
C VAL A 127 -2.63 -5.63 -14.79
N ALA A 128 -2.29 -6.61 -13.96
CA ALA A 128 -1.25 -7.59 -14.24
C ALA A 128 -1.55 -8.38 -15.52
N ALA A 129 -0.85 -8.05 -16.61
CA ALA A 129 -0.46 -9.07 -17.56
C ALA A 129 0.54 -9.99 -16.83
N THR A 130 0.41 -11.29 -16.99
CA THR A 130 1.32 -12.30 -16.45
C THR A 130 2.77 -11.84 -16.67
N PRO A 131 3.56 -11.57 -15.61
CA PRO A 131 4.88 -11.00 -15.80
C PRO A 131 5.76 -12.05 -16.48
N THR A 132 6.29 -11.71 -17.65
CA THR A 132 7.46 -12.39 -18.20
C THR A 132 8.58 -12.28 -17.17
N GLN A 133 9.16 -13.42 -16.74
CA GLN A 133 10.23 -13.52 -15.73
C GLN A 133 11.22 -12.38 -15.87
N LYS A 134 11.11 -11.38 -14.99
CA LYS A 134 12.12 -10.34 -14.83
C LYS A 134 13.15 -10.91 -13.86
N LEU A 135 14.29 -11.35 -14.35
CA LEU A 135 15.45 -11.64 -13.50
C LEU A 135 15.90 -10.33 -12.85
N CYS A 136 15.99 -10.33 -11.53
CA CYS A 136 16.22 -9.10 -10.78
C CYS A 136 17.72 -8.87 -10.62
N GLY A 137 18.21 -7.74 -11.13
CA GLY A 137 19.62 -7.33 -11.04
C GLY A 137 19.92 -6.34 -9.90
N GLY A 138 19.08 -6.30 -8.86
CA GLY A 138 19.19 -5.36 -7.73
C GLY A 138 19.48 -6.06 -6.39
N GLN A 139 19.74 -5.26 -5.35
CA GLN A 139 19.96 -5.75 -3.98
C GLN A 139 18.66 -5.77 -3.18
N ALA A 140 18.39 -6.88 -2.50
CA ALA A 140 17.34 -7.01 -1.50
C ALA A 140 17.77 -7.99 -0.41
N ASP A 141 17.31 -7.74 0.81
CA ASP A 141 17.43 -8.68 1.93
C ASP A 141 16.03 -9.24 2.20
N ILE A 142 15.84 -10.53 1.92
CA ILE A 142 14.54 -11.21 1.99
C ILE A 142 14.57 -12.22 3.13
N VAL A 143 13.59 -12.18 4.03
CA VAL A 143 13.39 -13.20 5.05
C VAL A 143 12.04 -13.88 4.81
N PHE A 144 12.06 -15.20 4.62
CA PHE A 144 10.83 -15.99 4.64
C PHE A 144 10.53 -16.39 6.08
N LEU A 145 9.29 -16.13 6.50
CA LEU A 145 8.76 -16.55 7.80
C LEU A 145 7.73 -17.65 7.55
N LEU A 146 8.13 -18.89 7.81
CA LEU A 146 7.36 -20.09 7.43
C LEU A 146 6.66 -20.71 8.62
N ASP A 147 5.36 -20.88 8.50
CA ASP A 147 4.56 -21.62 9.47
C ASP A 147 4.89 -23.12 9.41
N LYS A 148 5.31 -23.70 10.53
CA LYS A 148 5.54 -25.15 10.70
C LYS A 148 4.64 -25.75 11.77
N SER A 149 3.49 -25.13 12.04
CA SER A 149 2.49 -25.60 12.99
C SER A 149 1.92 -26.98 12.60
N GLY A 150 1.27 -27.61 13.57
CA GLY A 150 0.66 -28.93 13.43
C GLY A 150 -0.41 -29.02 12.33
N SER A 151 -1.09 -27.91 12.03
CA SER A 151 -2.14 -27.83 10.99
C SER A 151 -1.57 -27.86 9.57
N VAL A 152 -0.33 -27.40 9.39
CA VAL A 152 0.40 -27.50 8.13
C VAL A 152 0.68 -28.97 7.82
N GLY A 153 1.38 -29.67 8.71
CA GLY A 153 1.83 -31.05 8.47
C GLY A 153 3.03 -31.15 7.53
N GLN A 154 3.84 -32.21 7.69
CA GLN A 154 5.08 -32.43 6.91
C GLN A 154 4.89 -32.28 5.39
N PRO A 155 3.89 -32.91 4.73
CA PRO A 155 3.78 -32.87 3.28
C PRO A 155 3.53 -31.46 2.72
N ASN A 156 2.85 -30.60 3.49
CA ASN A 156 2.57 -29.22 3.11
C ASN A 156 3.74 -28.30 3.43
N PHE A 157 4.47 -28.58 4.50
CA PHE A 157 5.71 -27.89 4.81
C PHE A 157 6.76 -28.09 3.70
N ASP A 158 6.90 -29.30 3.17
CA ASP A 158 7.78 -29.60 2.04
C ASP A 158 7.42 -28.78 0.78
N LYS A 159 6.12 -28.51 0.57
CA LYS A 159 5.64 -27.64 -0.51
C LYS A 159 6.00 -26.18 -0.28
N MET A 160 5.97 -25.68 0.97
CA MET A 160 6.46 -24.35 1.30
C MET A 160 7.97 -24.22 1.06
N LEU A 161 8.77 -25.21 1.47
CA LEU A 161 10.21 -25.22 1.15
C LEU A 161 10.46 -25.24 -0.35
N THR A 162 9.68 -26.02 -1.10
CA THR A 162 9.73 -26.04 -2.57
C THR A 162 9.39 -24.67 -3.16
N PHE A 163 8.38 -23.99 -2.61
CA PHE A 163 8.00 -22.64 -3.02
C PHE A 163 9.13 -21.62 -2.77
N VAL A 164 9.74 -21.62 -1.58
CA VAL A 164 10.90 -20.77 -1.26
C VAL A 164 12.05 -21.02 -2.23
N ARG A 165 12.36 -22.28 -2.51
CA ARG A 165 13.38 -22.66 -3.50
C ARG A 165 13.05 -22.13 -4.89
N ASN A 166 11.80 -22.21 -5.30
CA ASN A 166 11.38 -21.73 -6.61
C ASN A 166 11.49 -20.22 -6.71
N VAL A 167 11.02 -19.46 -5.71
CA VAL A 167 11.19 -18.00 -5.65
C VAL A 167 12.68 -17.63 -5.68
N ALA A 168 13.53 -18.30 -4.89
CA ALA A 168 14.97 -18.07 -4.87
C ALA A 168 15.67 -18.32 -6.22
N ARG A 169 15.09 -19.13 -7.12
CA ARG A 169 15.65 -19.37 -8.47
C ARG A 169 15.54 -18.16 -9.38
N ASP A 170 14.58 -17.28 -9.13
CA ASP A 170 14.34 -16.07 -9.93
C ASP A 170 15.31 -14.92 -9.58
N PHE A 171 16.16 -15.10 -8.57
CA PHE A 171 17.13 -14.11 -8.12
C PHE A 171 18.58 -14.52 -8.39
N ASN A 172 19.47 -13.54 -8.55
CA ASN A 172 20.89 -13.74 -8.30
C ASN A 172 21.13 -13.72 -6.79
N ILE A 173 21.75 -14.78 -6.26
CA ILE A 173 21.99 -14.93 -4.82
C ILE A 173 23.46 -14.64 -4.54
N GLY A 174 23.72 -13.70 -3.65
CA GLY A 174 25.08 -13.32 -3.29
C GLY A 174 25.16 -12.09 -2.38
N PRO A 175 26.35 -11.82 -1.80
CA PRO A 175 26.55 -10.71 -0.87
C PRO A 175 26.34 -9.34 -1.52
N ASN A 176 26.48 -9.25 -2.84
CA ASN A 176 26.25 -8.03 -3.62
C ASN A 176 24.91 -8.04 -4.38
N ASP A 177 24.15 -9.14 -4.29
CA ASP A 177 22.88 -9.33 -4.99
C ASP A 177 21.76 -9.53 -3.94
N VAL A 178 20.84 -10.47 -4.15
CA VAL A 178 19.82 -10.81 -3.16
C VAL A 178 20.38 -11.75 -2.10
N GLN A 179 20.09 -11.44 -0.85
CA GLN A 179 20.36 -12.31 0.30
C GLN A 179 19.03 -12.85 0.83
N ILE A 180 18.98 -14.14 1.15
CA ILE A 180 17.77 -14.81 1.62
C ILE A 180 18.05 -15.49 2.96
N GLY A 181 17.24 -15.17 3.97
CA GLY A 181 17.15 -15.87 5.25
C GLY A 181 15.83 -16.62 5.37
N VAL A 182 15.80 -17.65 6.21
CA VAL A 182 14.59 -18.41 6.51
C VAL A 182 14.44 -18.53 8.02
N ASP A 183 13.27 -18.12 8.49
CA ASP A 183 12.77 -18.30 9.84
C ASP A 183 11.58 -19.25 9.78
N THR A 184 11.48 -20.17 10.73
CA THR A 184 10.29 -21.01 10.90
C THR A 184 9.64 -20.76 12.25
N PHE A 185 8.33 -20.95 12.33
CA PHE A 185 7.61 -20.77 13.59
C PHE A 185 6.51 -21.81 13.79
N SER A 186 6.32 -22.20 15.04
CA SER A 186 5.15 -22.94 15.51
C SER A 186 4.79 -22.48 16.93
N THR A 187 5.02 -23.34 17.94
CA THR A 187 5.05 -22.94 19.35
C THR A 187 6.29 -22.10 19.65
N GLY A 188 7.42 -22.52 19.08
CA GLY A 188 8.70 -21.81 19.13
C GLY A 188 9.03 -21.13 17.82
N PHE A 189 10.22 -20.53 17.74
CA PHE A 189 10.71 -19.80 16.58
C PHE A 189 12.15 -20.23 16.34
N ASP A 190 12.47 -20.60 15.11
CA ASP A 190 13.79 -21.06 14.74
C ASP A 190 14.35 -20.19 13.61
N HIS A 191 15.57 -19.71 13.83
CA HIS A 191 16.33 -18.96 12.83
C HIS A 191 17.16 -19.95 12.01
N GLU A 192 16.52 -20.62 11.05
CA GLU A 192 17.12 -21.73 10.29
C GLU A 192 18.43 -21.30 9.63
N PHE A 193 18.43 -20.13 8.99
CA PHE A 193 19.66 -19.46 8.58
C PHE A 193 19.47 -17.96 8.31
N LYS A 194 20.56 -17.23 8.56
CA LYS A 194 20.70 -15.77 8.37
C LYS A 194 20.81 -15.38 6.90
N LEU A 195 20.56 -14.10 6.62
CA LEU A 195 20.72 -13.50 5.28
C LEU A 195 22.14 -13.71 4.71
N ASN A 196 23.15 -13.64 5.56
CA ASN A 196 24.57 -13.76 5.16
C ASN A 196 25.13 -15.19 5.21
N THR A 197 24.32 -16.20 5.56
CA THR A 197 24.79 -17.60 5.67
C THR A 197 25.12 -18.19 4.30
N HIS A 198 24.24 -18.04 3.31
CA HIS A 198 24.39 -18.64 1.99
C HIS A 198 24.64 -17.57 0.93
N ARG A 199 25.77 -17.70 0.23
CA ARG A 199 26.28 -16.66 -0.69
C ARG A 199 26.17 -17.04 -2.16
N ASP A 200 25.53 -18.16 -2.45
CA ASP A 200 25.29 -18.65 -3.79
C ASP A 200 23.98 -19.43 -3.82
N LYS A 201 23.41 -19.57 -5.03
CA LYS A 201 22.13 -20.22 -5.22
C LYS A 201 22.18 -21.70 -4.85
N ALA A 202 23.27 -22.42 -5.10
CA ALA A 202 23.34 -23.86 -4.84
C ALA A 202 23.33 -24.16 -3.33
N SER A 203 24.12 -23.43 -2.55
CA SER A 203 24.15 -23.58 -1.09
C SER A 203 22.83 -23.18 -0.44
N LEU A 204 22.20 -22.09 -0.89
CA LEU A 204 20.86 -21.69 -0.43
C LEU A 204 19.82 -22.78 -0.73
N GLN A 205 19.81 -23.34 -1.94
CA GLN A 205 18.86 -24.39 -2.34
C GLN A 205 19.01 -25.65 -1.50
N ALA A 206 20.25 -26.03 -1.16
CA ALA A 206 20.52 -27.16 -0.28
C ALA A 206 20.04 -26.89 1.15
N ALA A 207 20.30 -25.69 1.68
CA ALA A 207 19.90 -25.30 3.02
C ALA A 207 18.38 -25.27 3.20
N VAL A 208 17.64 -24.69 2.25
CA VAL A 208 16.16 -24.68 2.29
C VAL A 208 15.61 -26.11 2.33
N SER A 209 16.20 -27.06 1.60
CA SER A 209 15.77 -28.45 1.64
C SER A 209 16.15 -29.21 2.91
N GLY A 210 17.09 -28.69 3.71
CA GLY A 210 17.48 -29.28 4.98
C GLY A 210 16.63 -28.85 6.17
N VAL A 211 15.76 -27.85 6.00
CA VAL A 211 14.88 -27.35 7.06
C VAL A 211 13.89 -28.44 7.46
N SER A 212 13.86 -28.75 8.77
CA SER A 212 13.05 -29.85 9.31
C SER A 212 11.73 -29.36 9.89
N TYR A 213 10.66 -30.11 9.65
CA TYR A 213 9.35 -29.86 10.24
C TYR A 213 9.26 -30.51 11.62
N THR A 214 8.78 -29.75 12.61
CA THR A 214 8.65 -30.21 14.01
C THR A 214 7.22 -30.14 14.53
N GLY A 215 6.30 -29.48 13.82
CA GLY A 215 4.94 -29.22 14.32
C GLY A 215 4.90 -28.24 15.50
N GLY A 216 3.70 -28.02 16.04
CA GLY A 216 3.44 -27.17 17.22
C GLY A 216 2.19 -26.30 17.06
N GLY A 217 2.05 -25.28 17.91
CA GLY A 217 1.02 -24.24 17.77
C GLY A 217 1.37 -23.22 16.67
N THR A 218 0.67 -22.08 16.63
CA THR A 218 0.85 -21.05 15.59
C THR A 218 0.98 -19.66 16.21
N ASN A 219 2.21 -19.24 16.51
CA ASN A 219 2.51 -17.96 17.19
C ASN A 219 3.04 -16.88 16.22
N THR A 220 2.22 -16.46 15.26
CA THR A 220 2.62 -15.54 14.18
C THR A 220 3.15 -14.19 14.67
N GLY A 221 2.55 -13.61 15.72
CA GLY A 221 2.97 -12.30 16.22
C GLY A 221 4.36 -12.29 16.86
N ASP A 222 4.66 -13.31 17.66
CA ASP A 222 6.01 -13.47 18.23
C ASP A 222 7.05 -13.79 17.15
N ALA A 223 6.66 -14.54 16.12
CA ALA A 223 7.50 -14.82 14.97
C ALA A 223 7.87 -13.54 14.20
N ILE A 224 6.89 -12.65 13.95
CA ILE A 224 7.13 -11.34 13.32
C ILE A 224 8.02 -10.45 14.21
N LYS A 225 7.78 -10.45 15.52
CA LYS A 225 8.63 -9.73 16.49
C LYS A 225 10.07 -10.21 16.43
N PHE A 226 10.29 -11.53 16.43
CA PHE A 226 11.60 -12.14 16.35
C PHE A 226 12.31 -11.74 15.06
N MET A 227 11.65 -11.93 13.90
CA MET A 227 12.18 -11.57 12.59
C MET A 227 12.61 -10.09 12.54
N ARG A 228 11.75 -9.19 13.03
CA ARG A 228 12.02 -7.75 13.08
C ARG A 228 13.24 -7.42 13.94
N GLN A 229 13.42 -8.12 15.07
CA GLN A 229 14.46 -7.81 16.05
C GLN A 229 15.79 -8.53 15.79
N GLN A 230 15.77 -9.68 15.12
CA GLN A 230 16.93 -10.57 15.01
C GLN A 230 17.37 -10.80 13.56
N SER A 231 16.43 -10.99 12.63
CA SER A 231 16.74 -11.38 11.25
C SER A 231 17.16 -10.20 10.39
N PHE A 232 16.54 -9.02 10.57
CA PHE A 232 16.92 -7.77 9.89
C PHE A 232 17.96 -6.94 10.65
N THR A 233 19.00 -7.59 11.16
CA THR A 233 20.11 -6.93 11.87
C THR A 233 21.42 -7.05 11.09
N ALA A 234 22.36 -6.14 11.33
CA ALA A 234 23.69 -6.19 10.70
C ALA A 234 24.42 -7.53 11.00
N ASN A 235 24.27 -8.04 12.22
CA ASN A 235 24.85 -9.33 12.64
C ASN A 235 24.23 -10.53 11.91
N SER A 236 22.99 -10.40 11.46
CA SER A 236 22.29 -11.41 10.65
C SER A 236 22.42 -11.16 9.15
N GLY A 237 23.25 -10.19 8.74
CA GLY A 237 23.58 -9.95 7.35
C GLY A 237 22.78 -8.85 6.67
N HIS A 238 21.90 -8.15 7.39
CA HIS A 238 21.18 -7.02 6.80
C HIS A 238 22.15 -5.89 6.42
N ARG A 239 22.04 -5.42 5.17
CA ARG A 239 22.91 -4.41 4.60
C ARG A 239 22.27 -3.01 4.72
N PRO A 240 23.05 -1.99 5.12
CA PRO A 240 22.57 -0.60 5.11
C PRO A 240 22.08 -0.19 3.72
N ASN A 241 20.98 0.54 3.66
CA ASN A 241 20.34 1.03 2.41
C ASN A 241 19.87 -0.07 1.44
N VAL A 242 19.89 -1.34 1.85
CA VAL A 242 19.28 -2.43 1.11
C VAL A 242 17.86 -2.65 1.63
N PRO A 243 16.86 -2.80 0.75
CA PRO A 243 15.48 -2.97 1.18
C PRO A 243 15.23 -4.28 1.92
N LYS A 244 14.39 -4.21 2.95
CA LYS A 244 14.01 -5.32 3.82
C LYS A 244 12.65 -5.86 3.39
N VAL A 245 12.58 -7.11 2.99
CA VAL A 245 11.33 -7.75 2.56
C VAL A 245 11.08 -9.00 3.40
N ALA A 246 9.98 -9.03 4.13
CA ALA A 246 9.52 -10.20 4.86
C ALA A 246 8.38 -10.87 4.09
N ILE A 247 8.44 -12.19 3.94
CA ILE A 247 7.38 -12.99 3.31
C ILE A 247 6.85 -13.96 4.35
N VAL A 248 5.68 -13.67 4.90
CA VAL A 248 4.99 -14.50 5.89
C VAL A 248 4.09 -15.49 5.18
N ILE A 249 4.29 -16.79 5.43
CA ILE A 249 3.47 -17.86 4.84
C ILE A 249 2.81 -18.64 5.98
N THR A 250 1.48 -18.66 6.01
CA THR A 250 0.69 -19.29 7.08
C THR A 250 -0.64 -19.83 6.53
N ASP A 251 -1.26 -20.75 7.24
CA ASP A 251 -2.65 -21.19 7.00
C ASP A 251 -3.70 -20.32 7.71
N GLY A 252 -3.26 -19.26 8.41
CA GLY A 252 -4.06 -18.07 8.73
C GLY A 252 -4.84 -18.13 10.04
N GLN A 253 -4.38 -18.91 11.01
CA GLN A 253 -4.95 -18.92 12.37
C GLN A 253 -3.88 -18.69 13.44
N SER A 254 -3.39 -17.44 13.58
CA SER A 254 -2.55 -17.10 14.73
C SER A 254 -3.33 -17.28 16.03
N ASN A 255 -2.67 -17.86 17.02
CA ASN A 255 -3.17 -17.94 18.40
C ASN A 255 -3.45 -16.56 18.99
N ASN A 256 -2.78 -15.50 18.50
CA ASN A 256 -2.95 -14.13 18.95
C ASN A 256 -2.87 -13.13 17.78
N LYS A 257 -4.02 -12.86 17.17
CA LYS A 257 -4.18 -11.94 16.03
C LYS A 257 -3.83 -10.49 16.38
N ALA A 258 -4.18 -10.04 17.59
CA ALA A 258 -3.87 -8.68 18.05
C ALA A 258 -2.35 -8.46 18.15
N LEU A 259 -1.61 -9.46 18.63
CA LEU A 259 -0.15 -9.41 18.67
C LEU A 259 0.45 -9.44 17.25
N ALA A 260 -0.08 -10.28 16.36
CA ALA A 260 0.36 -10.33 14.96
C ALA A 260 0.22 -8.97 14.27
N SER A 261 -0.95 -8.33 14.39
CA SER A 261 -1.20 -6.99 13.85
C SER A 261 -0.26 -5.94 14.45
N SER A 262 -0.10 -5.92 15.79
CA SER A 262 0.77 -4.93 16.45
C SER A 262 2.26 -5.09 16.08
N GLU A 263 2.77 -6.32 15.99
CA GLU A 263 4.16 -6.56 15.63
C GLU A 263 4.41 -6.37 14.14
N ALA A 264 3.43 -6.66 13.28
CA ALA A 264 3.48 -6.31 11.87
C ALA A 264 3.55 -4.80 11.64
N GLN A 265 2.74 -4.01 12.37
CA GLN A 265 2.85 -2.55 12.33
C GLN A 265 4.25 -2.08 12.72
N LYS A 266 4.81 -2.60 13.82
CA LYS A 266 6.18 -2.27 14.23
C LYS A 266 7.22 -2.68 13.18
N ALA A 267 7.00 -3.77 12.44
CA ALA A 267 7.89 -4.20 11.36
C ALA A 267 7.82 -3.23 10.17
N ARG A 268 6.61 -2.83 9.77
CA ARG A 268 6.39 -1.80 8.74
C ARG A 268 7.00 -0.45 9.12
N ASP A 269 6.79 -0.01 10.36
CA ASP A 269 7.38 1.22 10.89
C ASP A 269 8.93 1.18 10.90
N ALA A 270 9.51 -0.02 11.04
CA ALA A 270 10.94 -0.25 10.92
C ALA A 270 11.44 -0.30 9.46
N GLY A 271 10.57 -0.04 8.47
CA GLY A 271 10.88 -0.05 7.05
C GLY A 271 11.02 -1.46 6.46
N ILE A 272 10.33 -2.45 7.03
CA ILE A 272 10.23 -3.80 6.46
C ILE A 272 8.97 -3.88 5.61
N THR A 273 9.11 -4.19 4.32
CA THR A 273 7.97 -4.49 3.45
C THR A 273 7.49 -5.91 3.76
N MET A 274 6.27 -6.02 4.27
CA MET A 274 5.63 -7.27 4.66
C MET A 274 4.74 -7.79 3.52
N LEU A 275 5.01 -9.00 3.02
CA LEU A 275 4.11 -9.76 2.16
C LEU A 275 3.49 -10.89 2.99
N ALA A 276 2.18 -11.09 2.87
CA ALA A 276 1.46 -12.15 3.56
C ALA A 276 0.86 -13.15 2.57
N ILE A 277 1.08 -14.44 2.78
CA ILE A 277 0.53 -15.52 1.97
C ILE A 277 -0.30 -16.43 2.87
N GLY A 278 -1.61 -16.42 2.69
CA GLY A 278 -2.54 -17.35 3.32
C GLY A 278 -2.78 -18.59 2.49
N ILE A 279 -2.86 -19.75 3.14
CA ILE A 279 -3.12 -21.02 2.47
C ILE A 279 -4.32 -21.73 3.07
N GLY A 280 -5.27 -22.12 2.21
CA GLY A 280 -6.44 -22.91 2.61
C GLY A 280 -7.68 -22.07 2.90
N SER A 281 -8.77 -22.76 3.24
CA SER A 281 -10.09 -22.15 3.50
C SER A 281 -10.24 -21.58 4.91
N GLY A 282 -9.30 -21.86 5.81
CA GLY A 282 -9.31 -21.41 7.21
C GLY A 282 -8.65 -20.05 7.44
N VAL A 283 -8.19 -19.40 6.38
CA VAL A 283 -7.45 -18.14 6.40
C VAL A 283 -8.34 -16.98 6.82
N ASP A 284 -7.89 -16.20 7.80
CA ASP A 284 -8.52 -14.94 8.18
C ASP A 284 -7.95 -13.79 7.34
N ASP A 285 -8.78 -13.27 6.43
CA ASP A 285 -8.44 -12.13 5.58
C ASP A 285 -8.05 -10.90 6.39
N ALA A 286 -8.75 -10.61 7.48
CA ALA A 286 -8.43 -9.45 8.31
C ALA A 286 -7.08 -9.61 8.99
N GLU A 287 -6.72 -10.83 9.38
CA GLU A 287 -5.41 -11.13 9.94
C GLU A 287 -4.29 -10.92 8.90
N LEU A 288 -4.41 -11.51 7.71
CA LEU A 288 -3.40 -11.34 6.66
C LEU A 288 -3.21 -9.88 6.25
N ASN A 289 -4.33 -9.17 6.06
CA ASN A 289 -4.31 -7.76 5.72
C ASN A 289 -3.62 -6.94 6.83
N SER A 290 -3.84 -7.30 8.10
CA SER A 290 -3.16 -6.64 9.21
C SER A 290 -1.65 -6.91 9.27
N ILE A 291 -1.18 -8.00 8.64
CA ILE A 291 0.24 -8.39 8.57
C ILE A 291 0.94 -7.72 7.39
N ALA A 292 0.32 -7.73 6.21
CA ALA A 292 0.93 -7.20 5.00
C ALA A 292 1.15 -5.68 5.07
N THR A 293 2.02 -5.18 4.21
CA THR A 293 2.11 -3.74 3.92
C THR A 293 1.00 -3.38 2.95
N ASP A 294 0.26 -2.32 3.20
CA ASP A 294 -0.79 -1.90 2.27
C ASP A 294 -0.15 -1.40 0.94
N PRO A 295 -0.88 -1.46 -0.20
CA PRO A 295 -2.22 -2.01 -0.33
C PRO A 295 -2.24 -3.55 -0.31
N ASP A 296 -3.20 -4.12 0.42
CA ASP A 296 -3.44 -5.58 0.49
C ASP A 296 -3.50 -6.23 -0.89
N SER A 297 -4.15 -5.60 -1.87
CA SER A 297 -4.23 -6.11 -3.25
C SER A 297 -2.88 -6.39 -3.93
N GLN A 298 -1.79 -5.83 -3.40
CA GLN A 298 -0.44 -6.03 -3.93
C GLN A 298 0.44 -6.90 -3.04
N ASN A 299 0.10 -7.07 -1.76
CA ASN A 299 0.98 -7.63 -0.76
C ASN A 299 0.35 -8.78 0.05
N VAL A 300 -0.95 -9.03 -0.12
CA VAL A 300 -1.68 -10.19 0.39
C VAL A 300 -1.97 -11.14 -0.75
N TYR A 301 -1.57 -12.39 -0.57
CA TYR A 301 -1.78 -13.47 -1.52
C TYR A 301 -2.51 -14.61 -0.84
N LYS A 302 -3.38 -15.28 -1.60
CA LYS A 302 -4.10 -16.44 -1.10
C LYS A 302 -3.93 -17.60 -2.07
N ALA A 303 -3.63 -18.75 -1.50
CA ALA A 303 -3.58 -20.02 -2.21
C ALA A 303 -4.67 -20.93 -1.63
N SER A 304 -5.49 -21.55 -2.48
CA SER A 304 -6.52 -22.48 -2.02
C SER A 304 -5.93 -23.75 -1.39
N THR A 305 -4.72 -24.14 -1.80
CA THR A 305 -3.95 -25.27 -1.28
C THR A 305 -2.46 -24.96 -1.30
N PHE A 306 -1.66 -25.75 -0.58
CA PHE A 306 -0.19 -25.64 -0.62
C PHE A 306 0.40 -25.89 -2.01
N ASP A 307 -0.25 -26.70 -2.85
CA ASP A 307 0.18 -26.92 -4.24
C ASP A 307 0.05 -25.65 -5.10
N ALA A 308 -0.97 -24.83 -4.81
CA ALA A 308 -1.24 -23.59 -5.54
C ALA A 308 -0.21 -22.48 -5.25
N LEU A 309 0.66 -22.64 -4.24
CA LEU A 309 1.80 -21.73 -4.00
C LEU A 309 2.69 -21.60 -5.23
N THR A 310 2.84 -22.65 -6.03
CA THR A 310 3.64 -22.63 -7.27
C THR A 310 3.19 -21.53 -8.23
N GLY A 311 1.90 -21.22 -8.29
CA GLY A 311 1.35 -20.14 -9.11
C GLY A 311 1.68 -18.73 -8.62
N LEU A 312 2.12 -18.57 -7.37
CA LEU A 312 2.47 -17.28 -6.77
C LEU A 312 3.94 -16.90 -6.98
N GLN A 313 4.78 -17.84 -7.42
CA GLN A 313 6.23 -17.65 -7.52
C GLN A 313 6.61 -16.36 -8.25
N GLY A 314 6.12 -16.18 -9.48
CA GLY A 314 6.47 -15.03 -10.31
C GLY A 314 5.98 -13.70 -9.74
N TYR A 315 4.85 -13.69 -9.04
CA TYR A 315 4.30 -12.50 -8.41
C TYR A 315 5.12 -12.08 -7.19
N ILE A 316 5.45 -13.04 -6.33
CA ILE A 316 6.26 -12.81 -5.13
C ILE A 316 7.68 -12.41 -5.49
N ALA A 317 8.28 -13.08 -6.50
CA ALA A 317 9.57 -12.69 -7.02
C ALA A 317 9.52 -11.24 -7.54
N ALA A 318 8.59 -10.91 -8.43
CA ALA A 318 8.46 -9.57 -8.98
C ALA A 318 8.27 -8.49 -7.90
N LYS A 319 7.43 -8.73 -6.89
CA LYS A 319 7.23 -7.78 -5.78
C LYS A 319 8.45 -7.61 -4.90
N ALA A 320 9.14 -8.69 -4.55
CA ALA A 320 10.39 -8.57 -3.83
C ALA A 320 11.45 -7.81 -4.65
N CYS A 321 11.38 -7.87 -5.99
CA CYS A 321 12.25 -7.10 -6.88
C CYS A 321 11.88 -5.63 -7.06
N ASP A 322 10.60 -5.27 -7.05
CA ASP A 322 10.16 -3.87 -7.08
C ASP A 322 10.68 -3.10 -5.86
N ASN A 323 10.86 -3.83 -4.75
CA ASN A 323 11.49 -3.33 -3.56
C ASN A 323 13.01 -3.38 -3.61
N ALA A 324 13.69 -3.96 -4.61
CA ALA A 324 15.15 -4.03 -4.62
C ALA A 324 15.79 -2.67 -4.96
N ALA A 325 16.85 -2.31 -4.24
CA ALA A 325 17.61 -1.10 -4.56
C ALA A 325 18.35 -1.31 -5.90
N PRO A 326 18.31 -0.31 -6.82
CA PRO A 326 19.15 -0.32 -8.01
C PRO A 326 20.61 -0.46 -7.59
N GLN A 327 21.37 -1.32 -8.27
CA GLN A 327 22.82 -1.31 -8.14
C GLN A 327 23.35 0.09 -8.48
N PRO A 328 24.34 0.62 -7.74
CA PRO A 328 24.93 1.92 -8.06
C PRO A 328 25.55 1.85 -9.47
N SER A 329 24.81 2.35 -10.45
CA SER A 329 25.32 2.59 -11.80
C SER A 329 26.03 3.94 -11.81
N ALA A 330 27.15 4.02 -12.53
CA ALA A 330 28.01 5.21 -12.61
C ALA A 330 27.39 6.45 -13.30
N ASN A 331 26.06 6.50 -13.46
CA ASN A 331 25.35 7.66 -13.97
C ASN A 331 24.19 8.01 -13.02
N PRO A 332 24.18 9.21 -12.42
CA PRO A 332 23.03 9.64 -11.64
C PRO A 332 21.82 9.78 -12.56
N ALA A 333 20.72 9.11 -12.19
CA ALA A 333 19.45 9.33 -12.85
C ALA A 333 19.05 10.81 -12.70
N PRO A 334 18.59 11.48 -13.77
CA PRO A 334 18.16 12.86 -13.69
C PRO A 334 17.00 13.00 -12.70
N ALA A 335 16.94 14.15 -12.02
CA ALA A 335 15.87 14.49 -11.08
C ALA A 335 14.49 14.19 -11.71
N GLN A 336 13.75 13.28 -11.07
CA GLN A 336 12.46 12.81 -11.56
C GLN A 336 11.44 13.96 -11.49
N THR A 337 11.06 14.49 -12.66
CA THR A 337 9.88 15.37 -12.79
C THR A 337 8.63 14.55 -12.50
N CYS A 338 7.69 15.14 -11.74
CA CYS A 338 6.38 14.57 -11.42
C CYS A 338 5.78 13.82 -12.61
N GLY A 339 5.38 12.55 -12.41
CA GLY A 339 5.01 11.61 -13.46
C GLY A 339 4.01 12.21 -14.46
N SER A 340 4.33 12.11 -15.74
CA SER A 340 3.64 12.78 -16.84
C SER A 340 2.20 12.31 -17.09
N LYS A 341 1.60 11.43 -16.26
CA LYS A 341 0.24 10.88 -16.46
C LYS A 341 -0.41 10.31 -15.18
N ALA A 342 -1.38 11.03 -14.62
CA ALA A 342 -2.14 10.64 -13.42
C ALA A 342 -3.62 11.03 -13.51
N ASP A 343 -4.48 10.28 -12.84
CA ASP A 343 -5.90 10.58 -12.62
C ASP A 343 -6.10 10.82 -11.11
N ILE A 344 -6.46 12.04 -10.75
CA ILE A 344 -6.61 12.48 -9.36
C ILE A 344 -8.07 12.81 -9.09
N VAL A 345 -8.67 12.20 -8.08
CA VAL A 345 -10.02 12.57 -7.61
C VAL A 345 -9.91 13.12 -6.19
N PHE A 346 -10.38 14.35 -5.99
CA PHE A 346 -10.51 14.95 -4.66
C PHE A 346 -11.88 14.60 -4.07
N LEU A 347 -11.88 13.97 -2.89
CA LEU A 347 -13.08 13.70 -2.09
C LEU A 347 -13.10 14.73 -0.96
N ILE A 348 -14.05 15.67 -1.02
CA ILE A 348 -14.04 16.85 -0.16
C ILE A 348 -15.24 16.90 0.77
N ASP A 349 -14.98 17.07 2.06
CA ASP A 349 -16.04 17.21 3.04
C ASP A 349 -16.70 18.59 2.96
N SER A 350 -18.03 18.59 2.92
CA SER A 350 -18.90 19.77 2.96
C SER A 350 -19.94 19.69 4.07
N SER A 351 -19.72 18.80 5.04
CA SER A 351 -20.55 18.56 6.21
C SER A 351 -20.78 19.81 7.05
N GLY A 352 -21.75 19.70 7.97
CA GLY A 352 -22.12 20.77 8.89
C GLY A 352 -20.94 21.32 9.72
N SER A 353 -19.99 20.45 10.08
CA SER A 353 -18.82 20.81 10.91
C SER A 353 -17.84 21.71 10.17
N VAL A 354 -17.69 21.50 8.86
CA VAL A 354 -16.81 22.32 8.02
C VAL A 354 -17.33 23.75 8.00
N GLY A 355 -18.60 23.94 7.64
CA GLY A 355 -19.18 25.27 7.47
C GLY A 355 -18.68 26.00 6.21
N PRO A 356 -19.40 27.04 5.74
CA PRO A 356 -19.17 27.66 4.43
C PRO A 356 -17.82 28.36 4.30
N ASN A 357 -17.32 28.99 5.37
CA ASN A 357 -16.04 29.72 5.33
C ASN A 357 -14.84 28.77 5.19
N ASN A 358 -14.79 27.71 6.01
CA ASN A 358 -13.74 26.71 5.95
C ASN A 358 -13.81 25.89 4.66
N PHE A 359 -15.02 25.61 4.19
CA PHE A 359 -15.19 24.99 2.89
C PHE A 359 -14.49 25.84 1.83
N GLN A 360 -14.67 27.16 1.83
CA GLN A 360 -13.96 28.04 0.89
C GLN A 360 -12.43 27.97 1.00
N LEU A 361 -11.87 27.73 2.18
CA LEU A 361 -10.43 27.54 2.38
C LEU A 361 -9.95 26.19 1.81
N LEU A 362 -10.72 25.11 2.01
CA LEU A 362 -10.48 23.81 1.37
C LEU A 362 -10.45 23.96 -0.15
N LEU A 363 -11.45 24.64 -0.71
CA LEU A 363 -11.54 24.94 -2.15
C LEU A 363 -10.32 25.73 -2.66
N ASN A 364 -9.85 26.70 -1.86
CA ASN A 364 -8.64 27.46 -2.18
C ASN A 364 -7.37 26.60 -2.13
N PHE A 365 -7.30 25.61 -1.25
CA PHE A 365 -6.18 24.68 -1.21
C PHE A 365 -6.13 23.76 -2.44
N ILE A 366 -7.27 23.20 -2.86
CA ILE A 366 -7.33 22.40 -4.11
C ILE A 366 -6.91 23.26 -5.31
N ASN A 367 -7.32 24.54 -5.31
CA ASN A 367 -6.90 25.50 -6.32
C ASN A 367 -5.37 25.68 -6.37
N THR A 368 -4.70 25.79 -5.21
CA THR A 368 -3.24 25.94 -5.19
C THR A 368 -2.53 24.67 -5.65
N LEU A 369 -3.09 23.48 -5.41
CA LEU A 369 -2.55 22.22 -5.92
C LEU A 369 -2.69 22.12 -7.44
N VAL A 370 -3.92 22.26 -7.96
CA VAL A 370 -4.24 22.07 -9.38
C VAL A 370 -3.53 23.08 -10.29
N LYS A 371 -3.28 24.30 -9.79
CA LYS A 371 -2.48 25.32 -10.51
C LYS A 371 -1.06 24.88 -10.83
N ASP A 372 -0.49 23.95 -10.08
CA ASP A 372 0.88 23.48 -10.34
C ASP A 372 0.89 22.17 -11.13
N LEU A 373 -0.28 21.57 -11.37
CA LEU A 373 -0.42 20.36 -12.17
C LEU A 373 -0.38 20.66 -13.66
N ASP A 374 0.22 19.76 -14.42
CA ASP A 374 0.24 19.75 -15.88
C ASP A 374 -1.01 19.04 -16.42
N ILE A 375 -2.14 19.76 -16.39
CA ILE A 375 -3.46 19.23 -16.76
C ILE A 375 -3.54 19.05 -18.27
N GLY A 376 -3.93 17.84 -18.69
CA GLY A 376 -4.11 17.52 -20.10
C GLY A 376 -4.68 16.12 -20.32
N GLN A 377 -5.33 15.92 -21.46
CA GLN A 377 -5.95 14.64 -21.83
C GLN A 377 -4.99 13.43 -21.72
N ASN A 378 -3.72 13.62 -22.07
CA ASN A 378 -2.64 12.62 -21.98
C ASN A 378 -1.69 12.85 -20.80
N LYS A 379 -2.00 13.83 -19.95
CA LYS A 379 -1.22 14.23 -18.78
C LYS A 379 -1.98 13.97 -17.49
N ILE A 380 -2.15 14.97 -16.63
CA ILE A 380 -2.93 14.85 -15.40
C ILE A 380 -4.41 15.16 -15.69
N ARG A 381 -5.31 14.30 -15.19
CA ARG A 381 -6.77 14.54 -15.16
C ARG A 381 -7.21 14.70 -13.71
N VAL A 382 -8.19 15.57 -13.49
CA VAL A 382 -8.71 15.86 -12.15
C VAL A 382 -10.23 15.69 -12.15
N GLY A 383 -10.74 15.01 -11.13
CA GLY A 383 -12.15 14.95 -10.77
C GLY A 383 -12.36 15.51 -9.36
N VAL A 384 -13.57 15.98 -9.08
CA VAL A 384 -13.95 16.45 -7.74
C VAL A 384 -15.28 15.83 -7.35
N GLU A 385 -15.28 15.23 -6.18
CA GLU A 385 -16.43 14.66 -5.51
C GLU A 385 -16.57 15.34 -4.14
N LYS A 386 -17.73 15.93 -3.88
CA LYS A 386 -18.06 16.51 -2.58
C LYS A 386 -18.93 15.53 -1.81
N PHE A 387 -18.80 15.45 -0.49
CA PHE A 387 -19.72 14.68 0.34
C PHE A 387 -20.19 15.45 1.58
N SER A 388 -21.38 15.06 2.04
CA SER A 388 -21.87 15.35 3.39
C SER A 388 -22.69 14.15 3.87
N SER A 389 -24.02 14.26 3.98
CA SER A 389 -24.88 13.10 4.23
C SER A 389 -24.93 12.12 3.05
N ARG A 390 -24.47 12.53 1.87
CA ARG A 390 -24.40 11.75 0.63
C ARG A 390 -23.32 12.34 -0.31
N PRO A 391 -22.81 11.56 -1.26
CA PRO A 391 -21.85 12.04 -2.25
C PRO A 391 -22.52 12.84 -3.37
N TYR A 392 -21.79 13.82 -3.90
CA TYR A 392 -22.16 14.68 -5.01
C TYR A 392 -20.98 14.74 -5.99
N ASN A 393 -21.22 14.36 -7.23
CA ASN A 393 -20.24 14.53 -8.30
C ASN A 393 -20.27 15.97 -8.80
N GLU A 394 -19.17 16.68 -8.61
CA GLU A 394 -19.00 18.04 -9.13
C GLU A 394 -18.49 17.99 -10.57
N PHE A 395 -17.49 17.13 -10.84
CA PHE A 395 -17.10 16.75 -12.18
C PHE A 395 -16.19 15.52 -12.22
N ASN A 396 -16.34 14.74 -13.30
CA ASN A 396 -15.54 13.54 -13.60
C ASN A 396 -14.16 13.87 -14.21
N LEU A 397 -13.25 12.87 -14.21
CA LEU A 397 -11.89 12.97 -14.77
C LEU A 397 -11.85 13.33 -16.27
N ASN A 398 -12.89 12.98 -17.02
CA ASN A 398 -13.02 13.29 -18.45
C ASN A 398 -13.72 14.62 -18.74
N ARG A 399 -14.13 15.40 -17.72
CA ARG A 399 -14.89 16.64 -17.93
C ARG A 399 -14.06 17.75 -18.56
N TYR A 400 -12.82 17.92 -18.10
CA TYR A 400 -11.91 18.98 -18.57
C TYR A 400 -10.62 18.36 -19.11
N ASP A 401 -10.28 18.72 -20.34
CA ASP A 401 -9.17 18.14 -21.10
C ASP A 401 -7.92 19.02 -21.14
N ASN A 402 -8.03 20.26 -20.67
CA ASN A 402 -6.93 21.21 -20.60
C ASN A 402 -7.07 22.14 -19.39
N LYS A 403 -5.92 22.67 -18.95
CA LYS A 403 -5.83 23.57 -17.80
C LYS A 403 -6.72 24.79 -17.97
N THR A 404 -6.72 25.44 -19.13
CA THR A 404 -7.53 26.64 -19.36
C THR A 404 -9.03 26.37 -19.19
N ALA A 405 -9.55 25.26 -19.72
CA ALA A 405 -10.96 24.87 -19.56
C ALA A 405 -11.29 24.50 -18.11
N LEU A 406 -10.40 23.75 -17.43
CA LEU A 406 -10.54 23.47 -16.00
C LEU A 406 -10.50 24.76 -15.18
N MET A 407 -9.71 25.76 -15.60
CA MET A 407 -9.55 27.10 -15.00
C MET A 407 -10.63 28.12 -15.46
N ALA A 408 -11.41 27.81 -16.49
CA ALA A 408 -12.45 28.68 -17.06
C ALA A 408 -13.87 28.25 -16.71
N ALA A 409 -14.13 26.95 -16.56
CA ALA A 409 -15.36 26.47 -15.93
C ALA A 409 -15.45 26.86 -14.43
N VAL A 410 -14.37 27.46 -13.94
CA VAL A 410 -14.12 27.96 -12.59
C VAL A 410 -13.74 29.45 -12.56
N SER A 411 -13.98 30.17 -13.65
CA SER A 411 -14.09 31.64 -13.68
C SER A 411 -15.55 32.01 -13.83
#